data_AF-A0A9P3H7Z5-F1
#
_entry.id   AF-A0A9P3H7Z5-F1
#
_cell.length_a   1.000
_cell.length_b   1.000
_cell.length_c   1.000
_cell.angle_alpha   90.00
_cell.angle_beta   90.00
_cell.angle_gamma   90.00
#
_symmetry.space_group_name_H-M   'P 1'
#
loop_
_entity.id
_entity.type
_entity.pdbx_description
1 polymer ?
#
loop_
_entity_poly.entity_id
_entity_poly.type
_entity_poly.pdbx_seq_one_letter_code
_entity_poly.pdbx_strand_id
1 'polypeptide(L)'
;MANKRCQFLRLTGIRKFLDHITGISREPSMQLKSLDLDCAFLMSRHLLKLKIIMDLCPALKMLTLRSSYSDQLVGTIRASLPKLEYLQLVGQDYTMMYSIQQDEYVATITVKTSATRLQSLDRFMYPNLKVLSFDCLHDLQDPLQSSLNHLLRNCPRLTAFDVRLPLEHFCSLVHMFQELFRSLDPTNSVSGTKRCLRIRSLATEHSVEMVIPWVGHTLGANTAVEVKMMGPKASNRHLELIFREYGSFIKVLLANDTLDDGLVGSLLKSDQGNGSIIENLTIDPSSLTDARLVEAILQRCMPRKEVALAFSCLEKDEHLTQMHDVLMHVGRKTTRLILHGRGKPSEWFMNITVSRSGLWDVRHLEIAFEGRVRMDERSMKRLLALISTPGTAGTTGAATTSDGHRRQTTLTRSILPLQTFRLTDCELLTEDWNTVLTTMDLKMMQRLSFEGTNFGTEQFDLLIEQLNKLLERSKSAMSSRGGLYQENRSRWC
;
A
#
# COMPACT_ATOMS: atom_id res chain seq x y z
N MET A 1 46.57 10.54 -6.93
CA MET A 1 45.16 10.98 -6.77
C MET A 1 44.25 9.75 -6.76
N ALA A 2 43.78 9.31 -5.59
CA ALA A 2 42.84 8.19 -5.48
C ALA A 2 41.49 8.59 -6.09
N ASN A 3 41.02 7.81 -7.08
CA ASN A 3 39.87 8.13 -7.91
C ASN A 3 38.57 7.95 -7.11
N LYS A 4 38.05 9.04 -6.51
CA LYS A 4 36.81 9.07 -5.70
C LYS A 4 35.51 8.81 -6.49
N ARG A 5 35.57 8.55 -7.80
CA ARG A 5 34.38 8.57 -8.69
C ARG A 5 33.66 7.23 -8.87
N CYS A 6 34.34 6.08 -8.69
CA CYS A 6 33.72 4.78 -8.95
C CYS A 6 33.18 4.16 -7.65
N GLN A 7 31.87 4.31 -7.42
CA GLN A 7 31.17 3.69 -6.28
C GLN A 7 30.50 2.35 -6.63
N PHE A 8 30.23 2.12 -7.91
CA PHE A 8 29.68 0.88 -8.45
C PHE A 8 30.56 0.38 -9.59
N LEU A 9 30.79 -0.93 -9.64
CA LEU A 9 31.55 -1.57 -10.72
C LEU A 9 30.86 -2.87 -11.10
N ARG A 10 30.53 -3.03 -12.38
CA ARG A 10 30.09 -4.31 -12.95
C ARG A 10 31.16 -4.86 -13.87
N LEU A 11 31.50 -6.13 -13.70
CA LEU A 11 32.51 -6.82 -14.49
C LEU A 11 31.90 -8.02 -15.20
N THR A 12 31.96 -8.01 -16.52
CA THR A 12 31.58 -9.15 -17.37
C THR A 12 32.84 -9.87 -17.85
N GLY A 13 33.01 -11.15 -17.52
CA GLY A 13 34.18 -11.95 -17.94
C GLY A 13 35.36 -11.90 -16.97
N ILE A 14 35.11 -12.32 -15.72
CA ILE A 14 36.03 -12.12 -14.58
C ILE A 14 37.44 -12.71 -14.74
N ARG A 15 37.61 -13.74 -15.56
CA ARG A 15 38.85 -14.54 -15.61
C ARG A 15 40.07 -13.68 -15.92
N LYS A 16 39.98 -12.82 -16.94
CA LYS A 16 41.07 -11.91 -17.35
C LYS A 16 41.36 -10.83 -16.30
N PHE A 17 40.33 -10.35 -15.61
CA PHE A 17 40.44 -9.32 -14.58
C PHE A 17 41.08 -9.85 -13.30
N LEU A 18 40.67 -11.02 -12.83
CA LEU A 18 41.24 -11.68 -11.65
C LEU A 18 42.71 -12.11 -11.85
N ASP A 19 43.13 -12.34 -13.09
CA ASP A 19 44.53 -12.63 -13.42
C ASP A 19 45.40 -11.36 -13.44
N HIS A 20 44.81 -10.18 -13.65
CA HIS A 20 45.52 -8.89 -13.59
C HIS A 20 45.66 -8.35 -12.15
N ILE A 21 44.67 -8.58 -11.27
CA ILE A 21 44.68 -8.04 -9.90
C ILE A 21 45.81 -8.61 -9.05
N THR A 22 46.27 -9.83 -9.30
CA THR A 22 47.34 -10.47 -8.53
C THR A 22 48.69 -9.74 -8.63
N GLY A 23 48.85 -8.83 -9.60
CA GLY A 23 50.05 -7.99 -9.76
C GLY A 23 49.93 -6.57 -9.21
N ILE A 24 48.80 -6.18 -8.62
CA ILE A 24 48.56 -4.80 -8.16
C ILE A 24 49.07 -4.61 -6.72
N SER A 25 49.79 -3.50 -6.48
CA SER A 25 50.26 -3.06 -5.15
C SER A 25 49.10 -3.01 -4.15
N ARG A 26 49.32 -3.54 -2.94
CA ARG A 26 48.32 -3.74 -1.87
C ARG A 26 47.90 -2.45 -1.12
N GLU A 27 47.98 -1.29 -1.75
CA GLU A 27 47.54 -0.05 -1.08
C GLU A 27 46.01 0.12 -1.19
N PRO A 28 45.28 0.12 -0.07
CA PRO A 28 43.83 0.26 -0.07
C PRO A 28 43.45 1.69 -0.50
N SER A 29 43.08 1.85 -1.77
CA SER A 29 42.82 3.17 -2.36
C SER A 29 41.46 3.29 -3.07
N MET A 30 40.70 2.19 -3.19
CA MET A 30 39.41 2.18 -3.90
C MET A 30 38.22 2.39 -2.94
N GLN A 31 37.38 3.39 -3.25
CA GLN A 31 36.13 3.69 -2.52
C GLN A 31 34.91 2.92 -3.08
N LEU A 32 35.13 1.74 -3.66
CA LEU A 32 34.07 0.95 -4.27
C LEU A 32 33.07 0.47 -3.20
N LYS A 33 31.78 0.76 -3.38
CA LYS A 33 30.70 0.38 -2.45
C LYS A 33 29.89 -0.83 -2.91
N SER A 34 29.79 -1.03 -4.23
CA SER A 34 29.06 -2.15 -4.83
C SER A 34 29.85 -2.77 -5.98
N LEU A 35 29.95 -4.10 -5.98
CA LEU A 35 30.64 -4.88 -7.01
C LEU A 35 29.69 -5.93 -7.58
N ASP A 36 29.44 -5.89 -8.89
CA ASP A 36 28.63 -6.89 -9.62
C ASP A 36 29.53 -7.71 -10.55
N LEU A 37 29.54 -9.03 -10.36
CA LEU A 37 30.42 -9.96 -11.03
C LEU A 37 29.62 -10.95 -11.85
N ASP A 38 29.76 -10.85 -13.16
CA ASP A 38 29.17 -11.78 -14.11
C ASP A 38 30.17 -12.88 -14.47
N CYS A 39 29.96 -14.05 -13.86
CA CYS A 39 30.84 -15.21 -13.96
C CYS A 39 30.07 -16.42 -14.44
N ALA A 40 30.32 -16.89 -15.66
CA ALA A 40 29.78 -18.17 -16.11
C ALA A 40 30.19 -19.35 -15.21
N PHE A 41 31.36 -19.26 -14.55
CA PHE A 41 31.84 -20.26 -13.59
C PHE A 41 32.65 -19.59 -12.47
N LEU A 42 32.18 -19.73 -11.24
CA LEU A 42 32.89 -19.27 -10.04
C LEU A 42 33.35 -20.52 -9.27
N MET A 43 34.67 -20.69 -9.13
CA MET A 43 35.28 -21.84 -8.46
C MET A 43 35.92 -21.40 -7.14
N SER A 44 36.15 -22.33 -6.20
CA SER A 44 36.73 -22.02 -4.89
C SER A 44 38.05 -21.24 -4.97
N ARG A 45 38.88 -21.51 -5.99
CA ARG A 45 40.12 -20.75 -6.25
C ARG A 45 39.91 -19.27 -6.59
N HIS A 46 38.74 -18.89 -7.10
CA HIS A 46 38.38 -17.51 -7.38
C HIS A 46 37.97 -16.75 -6.11
N LEU A 47 37.57 -17.46 -5.04
CA LEU A 47 37.22 -16.84 -3.75
C LEU A 47 38.43 -16.22 -3.05
N LEU A 48 39.59 -16.87 -3.14
CA LEU A 48 40.86 -16.29 -2.66
C LEU A 48 41.16 -14.96 -3.37
N LYS A 49 40.88 -14.88 -4.67
CA LYS A 49 41.05 -13.65 -5.44
C LYS A 49 40.00 -12.59 -5.09
N LEU A 50 38.77 -12.98 -4.76
CA LEU A 50 37.75 -12.08 -4.25
C LEU A 50 38.10 -11.49 -2.88
N LYS A 51 38.73 -12.28 -2.01
CA LYS A 51 39.25 -11.78 -0.73
C LYS A 51 40.26 -10.64 -0.95
N ILE A 52 41.16 -10.78 -1.92
CA ILE A 52 42.11 -9.73 -2.29
C ILE A 52 41.39 -8.45 -2.74
N ILE A 53 40.35 -8.56 -3.57
CA ILE A 53 39.55 -7.39 -4.02
C ILE A 53 38.92 -6.67 -2.81
N MET A 54 38.39 -7.44 -1.85
CA MET A 54 37.76 -6.89 -0.65
C MET A 54 38.77 -6.21 0.28
N ASP A 55 39.97 -6.76 0.42
CA ASP A 55 41.07 -6.12 1.17
C ASP A 55 41.49 -4.79 0.53
N LEU A 56 41.45 -4.71 -0.81
CA LEU A 56 41.74 -3.48 -1.57
C LEU A 56 40.58 -2.47 -1.56
N CYS A 57 39.35 -2.92 -1.29
CA CYS A 57 38.11 -2.12 -1.32
C CYS A 57 37.42 -2.14 0.06
N PRO A 58 37.97 -1.49 1.09
CA PRO A 58 37.41 -1.54 2.45
C PRO A 58 36.01 -0.91 2.59
N ALA A 59 35.58 -0.12 1.59
CA ALA A 59 34.24 0.49 1.55
C ALA A 59 33.17 -0.41 0.91
N LEU A 60 33.52 -1.61 0.46
CA LEU A 60 32.63 -2.51 -0.27
C LEU A 60 31.56 -3.10 0.66
N LYS A 61 30.31 -2.69 0.45
CA LYS A 61 29.15 -3.08 1.24
C LYS A 61 28.29 -4.12 0.53
N MET A 62 28.23 -4.09 -0.81
CA MET A 62 27.38 -4.96 -1.62
C MET A 62 28.19 -5.76 -2.64
N LEU A 63 27.99 -7.07 -2.68
CA LEU A 63 28.57 -7.96 -3.69
C LEU A 63 27.45 -8.69 -4.42
N THR A 64 27.40 -8.57 -5.75
CA THR A 64 26.50 -9.32 -6.61
C THR A 64 27.30 -10.37 -7.39
N LEU A 65 26.91 -11.63 -7.30
CA LEU A 65 27.51 -12.75 -8.02
C LEU A 65 26.47 -13.34 -8.97
N ARG A 66 26.70 -13.19 -10.27
CA ARG A 66 25.89 -13.82 -11.32
C ARG A 66 26.62 -15.06 -11.79
N SER A 67 26.15 -16.24 -11.39
CA SER A 67 26.76 -17.53 -11.73
C SER A 67 25.79 -18.67 -11.46
N SER A 68 25.81 -19.67 -12.34
CA SER A 68 25.09 -20.95 -12.18
C SER A 68 25.55 -21.78 -10.98
N TYR A 69 26.70 -21.43 -10.39
CA TYR A 69 27.34 -22.11 -9.25
C TYR A 69 27.59 -21.17 -8.05
N SER A 70 26.95 -19.99 -8.04
CA SER A 70 27.12 -18.99 -6.98
C SER A 70 26.60 -19.48 -5.62
N ASP A 71 25.65 -20.41 -5.64
CA ASP A 71 25.02 -21.08 -4.49
C ASP A 71 25.99 -21.89 -3.63
N GLN A 72 26.94 -22.60 -4.24
CA GLN A 72 27.92 -23.44 -3.50
C GLN A 72 28.92 -22.63 -2.67
N LEU A 73 28.97 -21.31 -2.89
CA LEU A 73 30.03 -20.46 -2.37
C LEU A 73 29.60 -19.63 -1.17
N VAL A 74 28.32 -19.64 -0.79
CA VAL A 74 27.77 -18.79 0.30
C VAL A 74 28.49 -19.01 1.62
N GLY A 75 28.64 -20.27 2.05
CA GLY A 75 29.34 -20.61 3.29
C GLY A 75 30.81 -20.15 3.28
N THR A 76 31.47 -20.27 2.14
CA THR A 76 32.88 -19.85 1.99
C THR A 76 33.02 -18.34 1.88
N ILE A 77 32.07 -17.65 1.23
CA ILE A 77 31.98 -16.19 1.16
C ILE A 77 31.80 -15.62 2.58
N ARG A 78 30.91 -16.21 3.38
CA ARG A 78 30.72 -15.84 4.80
C ARG A 78 32.03 -15.91 5.59
N ALA A 79 32.75 -17.03 5.49
CA ALA A 79 34.00 -17.20 6.22
C ALA A 79 35.09 -16.22 5.74
N SER A 80 35.04 -15.81 4.47
CA SER A 80 36.09 -15.02 3.85
C SER A 80 35.84 -13.51 3.88
N LEU A 81 34.57 -13.07 3.90
CA LEU A 81 34.16 -11.67 3.71
C LEU A 81 33.27 -11.13 4.86
N PRO A 82 33.76 -11.07 6.11
CA PRO A 82 32.94 -10.70 7.27
C PRO A 82 32.46 -9.23 7.30
N LYS A 83 33.05 -8.35 6.47
CA LYS A 83 32.71 -6.91 6.42
C LYS A 83 31.57 -6.57 5.44
N LEU A 84 31.08 -7.55 4.69
CA LEU A 84 30.04 -7.33 3.68
C LEU A 84 28.68 -7.12 4.37
N GLU A 85 27.91 -6.11 3.94
CA GLU A 85 26.56 -5.85 4.46
C GLU A 85 25.50 -6.59 3.63
N TYR A 86 25.71 -6.69 2.31
CA TYR A 86 24.77 -7.28 1.37
C TYR A 86 25.47 -8.23 0.38
N LEU A 87 24.93 -9.44 0.24
CA LEU A 87 25.32 -10.41 -0.78
C LEU A 87 24.11 -10.71 -1.67
N GLN A 88 24.24 -10.48 -2.97
CA GLN A 88 23.24 -10.86 -3.95
C GLN A 88 23.78 -11.99 -4.83
N LEU A 89 23.06 -13.10 -4.90
CA LEU A 89 23.37 -14.20 -5.81
C LEU A 89 22.30 -14.23 -6.89
N VAL A 90 22.72 -14.19 -8.14
CA VAL A 90 21.84 -14.26 -9.30
C VAL A 90 22.18 -15.54 -10.04
N GLY A 91 21.35 -16.55 -9.85
CA GLY A 91 21.37 -17.75 -10.66
C GLY A 91 20.58 -17.55 -11.96
N GLN A 92 20.58 -18.59 -12.79
CA GLN A 92 19.69 -18.66 -13.95
C GLN A 92 18.22 -18.59 -13.52
N ASP A 93 17.92 -19.19 -12.36
CA ASP A 93 16.56 -19.50 -11.92
C ASP A 93 16.15 -18.82 -10.62
N TYR A 94 17.05 -18.05 -10.00
CA TYR A 94 16.79 -17.44 -8.72
C TYR A 94 17.56 -16.14 -8.54
N THR A 95 17.13 -15.36 -7.57
CA THR A 95 17.86 -14.22 -7.03
C THR A 95 17.75 -14.29 -5.52
N MET A 96 18.87 -14.47 -4.84
CA MET A 96 18.93 -14.49 -3.38
C MET A 96 19.65 -13.24 -2.91
N MET A 97 19.03 -12.50 -2.00
CA MET A 97 19.62 -11.33 -1.39
C MET A 97 19.77 -11.57 0.10
N TYR A 98 21.00 -11.59 0.58
CA TYR A 98 21.35 -11.74 1.99
C TYR A 98 21.73 -10.37 2.55
N SER A 99 21.07 -9.96 3.63
CA SER A 99 21.47 -8.87 4.50
C SER A 99 22.18 -9.47 5.71
N ILE A 100 23.41 -9.03 5.97
CA ILE A 100 24.27 -9.51 7.05
C ILE A 100 24.11 -8.51 8.21
N GLN A 101 23.34 -8.88 9.23
CA GLN A 101 23.09 -8.05 10.40
C GLN A 101 23.53 -8.80 11.65
N GLN A 102 24.53 -8.29 12.37
CA GLN A 102 24.90 -8.77 13.72
C GLN A 102 24.92 -10.31 13.83
N ASP A 103 25.72 -10.97 12.97
CA ASP A 103 25.88 -12.43 12.86
C ASP A 103 24.68 -13.24 12.33
N GLU A 104 23.53 -12.60 12.06
CA GLU A 104 22.36 -13.22 11.42
C GLU A 104 22.27 -12.87 9.92
N TYR A 105 21.87 -13.86 9.12
CA TYR A 105 21.65 -13.70 7.67
C TYR A 105 20.14 -13.64 7.41
N VAL A 106 19.67 -12.46 7.03
CA VAL A 106 18.29 -12.25 6.60
C VAL A 106 18.27 -12.36 5.08
N ALA A 107 17.57 -13.35 4.52
CA ALA A 107 17.54 -13.59 3.10
C ALA A 107 16.16 -13.31 2.49
N THR A 108 16.15 -12.68 1.33
CA THR A 108 14.99 -12.63 0.44
C THR A 108 15.33 -13.49 -0.77
N ILE A 109 14.49 -14.48 -1.08
CA ILE A 109 14.72 -15.43 -2.17
C ILE A 109 13.62 -15.23 -3.21
N THR A 110 13.96 -14.76 -4.39
CA THR A 110 13.06 -14.71 -5.53
C THR A 110 13.41 -15.87 -6.46
N VAL A 111 12.51 -16.85 -6.64
CA VAL A 111 12.71 -17.94 -7.60
C VAL A 111 11.98 -17.61 -8.90
N LYS A 112 12.76 -17.59 -9.98
CA LYS A 112 12.30 -17.23 -11.32
C LYS A 112 11.71 -18.42 -12.09
N THR A 113 11.91 -19.66 -11.65
CA THR A 113 11.46 -20.90 -12.34
C THR A 113 10.70 -21.88 -11.42
N SER A 114 10.44 -23.11 -11.90
CA SER A 114 9.66 -24.15 -11.19
C SER A 114 10.14 -24.48 -9.78
N ALA A 115 9.19 -24.83 -8.90
CA ALA A 115 9.42 -25.33 -7.56
C ALA A 115 10.21 -26.65 -7.49
N THR A 116 10.30 -27.45 -8.54
CA THR A 116 11.18 -28.65 -8.51
C THR A 116 12.66 -28.31 -8.34
N ARG A 117 13.09 -27.10 -8.76
CA ARG A 117 14.45 -26.60 -8.50
C ARG A 117 14.63 -26.00 -7.10
N LEU A 118 13.56 -25.84 -6.30
CA LEU A 118 13.70 -25.55 -4.87
C LEU A 118 14.35 -26.71 -4.12
N GLN A 119 14.08 -27.95 -4.51
CA GLN A 119 14.66 -29.10 -3.82
C GLN A 119 16.18 -29.14 -3.96
N SER A 120 16.72 -28.64 -5.07
CA SER A 120 18.17 -28.41 -5.19
C SER A 120 18.68 -27.28 -4.28
N LEU A 121 17.84 -26.32 -3.91
CA LEU A 121 18.16 -25.25 -2.97
C LEU A 121 18.20 -25.73 -1.50
N ASP A 122 17.65 -26.90 -1.20
CA ASP A 122 17.60 -27.48 0.15
C ASP A 122 18.96 -27.75 0.77
N ARG A 123 19.98 -28.03 -0.05
CA ARG A 123 21.37 -28.16 0.41
C ARG A 123 21.92 -26.84 0.97
N PHE A 124 21.24 -25.72 0.75
CA PHE A 124 21.74 -24.37 0.98
C PHE A 124 20.82 -23.53 1.88
N MET A 125 19.64 -24.05 2.22
CA MET A 125 18.75 -23.45 3.22
C MET A 125 19.34 -23.70 4.61
N TYR A 126 20.29 -22.84 4.99
CA TYR A 126 20.95 -22.90 6.29
C TYR A 126 19.91 -22.86 7.42
N PRO A 127 20.14 -23.58 8.54
CA PRO A 127 19.27 -23.53 9.73
C PRO A 127 19.02 -22.12 10.27
N ASN A 128 19.91 -21.18 9.96
CA ASN A 128 19.86 -19.78 10.42
C ASN A 128 19.35 -18.78 9.37
N LEU A 129 18.92 -19.26 8.19
CA LEU A 129 18.44 -18.40 7.12
C LEU A 129 17.02 -17.93 7.43
N LYS A 130 16.84 -16.63 7.68
CA LYS A 130 15.50 -16.01 7.73
C LYS A 130 15.07 -15.71 6.30
N VAL A 131 14.38 -16.64 5.64
CA VAL A 131 13.73 -16.35 4.36
C VAL A 131 12.52 -15.44 4.64
N LEU A 132 12.53 -14.22 4.12
CA LEU A 132 11.46 -13.26 4.40
C LEU A 132 10.37 -13.24 3.33
N SER A 133 10.70 -13.59 2.08
CA SER A 133 9.77 -13.67 0.96
C SER A 133 10.28 -14.70 -0.04
N PHE A 134 9.34 -15.43 -0.65
CA PHE A 134 9.58 -16.39 -1.72
C PHE A 134 8.68 -16.05 -2.90
N ASP A 135 9.26 -15.63 -4.03
CA ASP A 135 8.53 -15.41 -5.29
C ASP A 135 8.59 -16.65 -6.19
N CYS A 136 7.46 -17.08 -6.77
CA CYS A 136 7.41 -18.10 -7.84
C CYS A 136 6.57 -17.59 -9.01
N LEU A 137 7.02 -17.85 -10.25
CA LEU A 137 6.53 -17.20 -11.48
C LEU A 137 5.88 -18.14 -12.52
N HIS A 138 5.51 -19.40 -12.21
CA HIS A 138 5.06 -20.37 -13.24
C HIS A 138 3.89 -21.29 -12.84
N ASP A 139 3.28 -21.89 -13.88
CA ASP A 139 2.20 -22.88 -13.82
C ASP A 139 2.51 -24.03 -12.86
N LEU A 140 1.53 -24.32 -11.99
CA LEU A 140 1.56 -25.30 -10.93
C LEU A 140 1.45 -26.75 -11.44
N GLN A 141 2.16 -27.10 -12.52
CA GLN A 141 2.16 -28.48 -13.03
C GLN A 141 3.07 -29.43 -12.23
N ASP A 142 4.02 -28.88 -11.47
CA ASP A 142 4.95 -29.62 -10.61
C ASP A 142 4.42 -29.79 -9.18
N PRO A 143 4.91 -30.75 -8.37
CA PRO A 143 4.45 -30.98 -7.00
C PRO A 143 4.91 -29.85 -6.06
N LEU A 144 4.29 -28.69 -6.20
CA LEU A 144 4.58 -27.50 -5.39
C LEU A 144 4.36 -27.82 -3.90
N GLN A 145 3.39 -28.67 -3.58
CA GLN A 145 3.10 -29.12 -2.22
C GLN A 145 4.31 -29.80 -1.55
N SER A 146 5.05 -30.67 -2.24
CA SER A 146 6.22 -31.35 -1.64
C SER A 146 7.37 -30.38 -1.40
N SER A 147 7.60 -29.47 -2.35
CA SER A 147 8.65 -28.44 -2.27
C SER A 147 8.35 -27.40 -1.19
N LEU A 148 7.08 -27.00 -1.05
CA LEU A 148 6.61 -26.12 0.02
C LEU A 148 6.69 -26.78 1.40
N ASN A 149 6.25 -28.04 1.51
CA ASN A 149 6.39 -28.82 2.74
C ASN A 149 7.85 -28.84 3.19
N HIS A 150 8.75 -29.09 2.25
CA HIS A 150 10.16 -29.12 2.52
C HIS A 150 10.71 -27.76 2.95
N LEU A 151 10.35 -26.68 2.25
CA LEU A 151 10.77 -25.31 2.59
C LEU A 151 10.26 -24.88 3.98
N LEU A 152 9.00 -25.16 4.30
CA LEU A 152 8.40 -24.80 5.59
C LEU A 152 9.00 -25.58 6.76
N ARG A 153 9.41 -26.84 6.54
CA ARG A 153 10.11 -27.65 7.54
C ARG A 153 11.52 -27.12 7.81
N ASN A 154 12.24 -26.71 6.78
CA ASN A 154 13.65 -26.30 6.89
C ASN A 154 13.84 -24.81 7.16
N CYS A 155 12.80 -23.99 7.02
CA CYS A 155 12.83 -22.56 7.35
C CYS A 155 11.76 -22.21 8.41
N PRO A 156 11.96 -22.61 9.68
CA PRO A 156 10.98 -22.35 10.75
C PRO A 156 10.78 -20.85 11.04
N ARG A 157 11.70 -19.99 10.58
CA ARG A 157 11.60 -18.53 10.71
C ARG A 157 11.03 -17.83 9.46
N LEU A 158 10.52 -18.55 8.46
CA LEU A 158 9.88 -17.96 7.28
C LEU A 158 8.68 -17.10 7.72
N THR A 159 8.67 -15.81 7.38
CA THR A 159 7.60 -14.87 7.79
C THR A 159 6.66 -14.47 6.66
N ALA A 160 7.07 -14.53 5.40
CA ALA A 160 6.17 -14.32 4.28
C ALA A 160 6.47 -15.24 3.11
N PHE A 161 5.41 -15.58 2.37
CA PHE A 161 5.47 -16.36 1.14
C PHE A 161 4.71 -15.58 0.07
N ASP A 162 5.28 -15.33 -1.12
CA ASP A 162 4.72 -14.41 -2.12
C ASP A 162 4.57 -15.10 -3.48
N VAL A 163 3.42 -15.67 -3.80
CA VAL A 163 3.27 -16.48 -5.02
C VAL A 163 2.67 -15.67 -6.14
N ARG A 164 3.20 -15.81 -7.36
CA ARG A 164 2.57 -15.25 -8.56
C ARG A 164 2.11 -16.39 -9.47
N LEU A 165 0.80 -16.50 -9.68
CA LEU A 165 0.20 -17.56 -10.50
C LEU A 165 -1.00 -17.06 -11.30
N PRO A 166 -1.44 -17.80 -12.33
CA PRO A 166 -2.72 -17.54 -12.98
C PRO A 166 -3.87 -17.59 -11.95
N LEU A 167 -4.90 -16.74 -12.13
CA LEU A 167 -6.01 -16.59 -11.17
C LEU A 167 -6.81 -17.89 -10.95
N GLU A 168 -6.83 -18.78 -11.94
CA GLU A 168 -7.50 -20.08 -11.86
C GLU A 168 -6.93 -21.03 -10.80
N HIS A 169 -5.66 -20.87 -10.43
CA HIS A 169 -5.02 -21.71 -9.41
C HIS A 169 -5.06 -21.12 -8.00
N PHE A 170 -5.69 -19.94 -7.82
CA PHE A 170 -5.63 -19.17 -6.59
C PHE A 170 -6.22 -19.92 -5.39
N CYS A 171 -7.45 -20.45 -5.52
CA CYS A 171 -8.10 -21.21 -4.45
C CYS A 171 -7.39 -22.54 -4.17
N SER A 172 -6.95 -23.25 -5.21
CA SER A 172 -6.17 -24.49 -5.06
C SER A 172 -4.90 -24.26 -4.26
N LEU A 173 -4.20 -23.15 -4.50
CA LEU A 173 -3.01 -22.78 -3.75
C LEU A 173 -3.33 -22.45 -2.29
N VAL A 174 -4.37 -21.68 -2.02
CA VAL A 174 -4.76 -21.36 -0.63
C VAL A 174 -5.11 -22.65 0.12
N HIS A 175 -5.88 -23.56 -0.47
CA HIS A 175 -6.20 -24.86 0.14
C HIS A 175 -4.94 -25.70 0.38
N MET A 176 -4.04 -25.78 -0.59
CA MET A 176 -2.76 -26.46 -0.44
C MET A 176 -1.99 -25.88 0.75
N PHE A 177 -1.89 -24.56 0.88
CA PHE A 177 -1.23 -23.93 2.02
C PHE A 177 -1.93 -24.22 3.34
N GLN A 178 -3.25 -24.18 3.40
CA GLN A 178 -4.00 -24.54 4.60
C GLN A 178 -3.71 -25.98 5.04
N GLU A 179 -3.68 -26.93 4.11
CA GLU A 179 -3.34 -28.33 4.39
C GLU A 179 -1.88 -28.48 4.84
N LEU A 180 -0.96 -27.83 4.13
CA LEU A 180 0.46 -27.78 4.48
C LEU A 180 0.64 -27.25 5.91
N PHE A 181 0.03 -26.13 6.25
CA PHE A 181 0.12 -25.53 7.57
C PHE A 181 -0.55 -26.36 8.67
N ARG A 182 -1.65 -27.07 8.37
CA ARG A 182 -2.24 -28.04 9.30
C ARG A 182 -1.31 -29.21 9.60
N SER A 183 -0.51 -29.62 8.61
CA SER A 183 0.44 -30.74 8.74
C SER A 183 1.75 -30.37 9.42
N LEU A 184 2.03 -29.08 9.63
CA LEU A 184 3.22 -28.62 10.34
C LEU A 184 3.01 -28.68 11.85
N ASP A 185 3.94 -29.33 12.55
CA ASP A 185 3.91 -29.49 13.99
C ASP A 185 3.95 -28.11 14.70
N PRO A 186 2.93 -27.77 15.52
CA PRO A 186 2.89 -26.49 16.24
C PRO A 186 4.06 -26.29 17.20
N THR A 187 4.71 -27.37 17.65
CA THR A 187 5.87 -27.31 18.56
C THR A 187 7.13 -26.75 17.91
N ASN A 188 7.22 -26.79 16.57
CA ASN A 188 8.31 -26.20 15.78
C ASN A 188 8.05 -24.73 15.39
N SER A 189 6.92 -24.15 15.78
CA SER A 189 6.65 -22.73 15.56
C SER A 189 7.39 -21.89 16.60
N VAL A 190 8.29 -21.02 16.13
CA VAL A 190 8.93 -20.02 17.01
C VAL A 190 7.83 -19.09 17.51
N SER A 191 7.53 -19.14 18.81
CA SER A 191 6.50 -18.33 19.43
C SER A 191 6.66 -16.84 19.03
N GLY A 192 5.59 -16.24 18.53
CA GLY A 192 5.56 -14.82 18.14
C GLY A 192 5.92 -14.50 16.68
N THR A 193 6.33 -15.46 15.84
CA THR A 193 6.52 -15.18 14.40
C THR A 193 5.18 -15.18 13.65
N LYS A 194 4.69 -13.98 13.28
CA LYS A 194 3.57 -13.83 12.36
C LYS A 194 4.02 -14.23 10.96
N ARG A 195 3.42 -15.28 10.40
CA ARG A 195 3.62 -15.64 9.00
C ARG A 195 2.50 -15.07 8.15
N CYS A 196 2.75 -14.77 6.88
CA CYS A 196 1.70 -14.43 5.92
C CYS A 196 1.93 -15.11 4.58
N LEU A 197 0.82 -15.52 3.96
CA LEU A 197 0.80 -15.96 2.56
C LEU A 197 0.26 -14.80 1.75
N ARG A 198 1.08 -14.27 0.86
CA ARG A 198 0.70 -13.33 -0.18
C ARG A 198 0.59 -14.11 -1.49
N ILE A 199 -0.53 -13.95 -2.17
CA ILE A 199 -0.76 -14.53 -3.48
C ILE A 199 -1.12 -13.39 -4.41
N ARG A 200 -0.45 -13.31 -5.56
CA ARG A 200 -0.71 -12.34 -6.61
C ARG A 200 -1.05 -13.06 -7.90
N SER A 201 -1.95 -12.51 -8.70
CA SER A 201 -2.10 -12.98 -10.07
C SER A 201 -0.83 -12.67 -10.88
N LEU A 202 -0.43 -13.58 -11.78
CA LEU A 202 0.56 -13.26 -12.82
C LEU A 202 0.01 -12.11 -13.67
N ALA A 203 0.90 -11.20 -14.05
CA ALA A 203 0.56 -9.93 -14.70
C ALA A 203 -0.31 -10.13 -15.95
N THR A 204 -1.62 -10.05 -15.76
CA THR A 204 -2.58 -9.62 -16.76
C THR A 204 -2.88 -8.15 -16.51
N GLU A 205 -3.70 -7.51 -17.34
CA GLU A 205 -4.23 -6.16 -17.09
C GLU A 205 -4.95 -6.05 -15.72
N HIS A 206 -5.17 -7.18 -15.04
CA HIS A 206 -5.83 -7.31 -13.75
C HIS A 206 -4.88 -7.92 -12.70
N SER A 207 -4.58 -7.17 -11.64
CA SER A 207 -3.83 -7.69 -10.51
C SER A 207 -4.75 -7.98 -9.33
N VAL A 208 -4.79 -9.24 -8.89
CA VAL A 208 -5.44 -9.67 -7.66
C VAL A 208 -4.35 -10.02 -6.67
N GLU A 209 -4.32 -9.35 -5.51
CA GLU A 209 -3.46 -9.69 -4.38
C GLU A 209 -4.34 -10.14 -3.20
N MET A 210 -4.04 -11.29 -2.64
CA MET A 210 -4.64 -11.76 -1.38
C MET A 210 -3.53 -11.95 -0.36
N VAL A 211 -3.69 -11.36 0.82
CA VAL A 211 -2.81 -11.54 1.96
C VAL A 211 -3.56 -12.27 3.06
N ILE A 212 -3.05 -13.43 3.42
CA ILE A 212 -3.62 -14.30 4.46
C ILE A 212 -2.63 -14.35 5.62
N PRO A 213 -2.93 -13.72 6.77
CA PRO A 213 -2.11 -13.84 7.96
C PRO A 213 -2.31 -15.22 8.59
N TRP A 214 -1.20 -15.81 9.02
CA TRP A 214 -1.18 -17.08 9.73
C TRP A 214 -1.44 -16.85 11.22
N VAL A 215 -2.57 -17.34 11.70
CA VAL A 215 -2.96 -17.31 13.11
C VAL A 215 -3.43 -18.72 13.51
N GLY A 216 -2.51 -19.69 13.55
CA GLY A 216 -2.81 -21.07 13.98
C GLY A 216 -3.28 -22.04 12.87
N HIS A 217 -3.99 -23.10 13.27
CA HIS A 217 -4.28 -24.29 12.44
C HIS A 217 -5.48 -24.13 11.47
N THR A 218 -6.29 -23.09 11.63
CA THR A 218 -7.47 -22.82 10.80
C THR A 218 -7.61 -21.32 10.55
N LEU A 219 -8.25 -20.94 9.43
CA LEU A 219 -8.82 -19.60 9.31
C LEU A 219 -9.92 -19.50 10.37
N GLY A 220 -9.57 -18.97 11.54
CA GLY A 220 -10.53 -18.73 12.62
C GLY A 220 -11.27 -17.42 12.40
N ALA A 221 -12.27 -17.15 13.24
CA ALA A 221 -13.01 -15.88 13.24
C ALA A 221 -12.12 -14.62 13.37
N ASN A 222 -10.86 -14.79 13.82
CA ASN A 222 -9.89 -13.71 13.98
C ASN A 222 -8.94 -13.53 12.80
N THR A 223 -9.03 -14.36 11.76
CA THR A 223 -8.17 -14.22 10.58
C THR A 223 -8.63 -13.03 9.73
N ALA A 224 -7.68 -12.15 9.41
CA ALA A 224 -7.92 -10.93 8.64
C ALA A 224 -7.35 -11.09 7.22
N VAL A 225 -8.17 -11.47 6.26
CA VAL A 225 -7.74 -11.53 4.86
C VAL A 225 -7.79 -10.13 4.27
N GLU A 226 -6.72 -9.74 3.59
CA GLU A 226 -6.71 -8.56 2.72
C GLU A 226 -6.83 -9.00 1.27
N VAL A 227 -7.75 -8.40 0.53
CA VAL A 227 -7.93 -8.61 -0.90
C VAL A 227 -7.79 -7.27 -1.61
N LYS A 228 -6.91 -7.20 -2.60
CA LYS A 228 -6.72 -6.04 -3.48
C LYS A 228 -6.95 -6.46 -4.91
N MET A 229 -7.83 -5.77 -5.61
CA MET A 229 -8.17 -6.00 -7.01
C MET A 229 -7.95 -4.67 -7.74
N MET A 230 -7.08 -4.70 -8.74
CA MET A 230 -6.72 -3.53 -9.54
C MET A 230 -6.80 -3.86 -11.02
N GLY A 231 -7.29 -2.91 -11.81
CA GLY A 231 -7.39 -3.00 -13.27
C GLY A 231 -8.84 -3.18 -13.74
N PRO A 232 -9.06 -3.20 -15.07
CA PRO A 232 -10.40 -3.34 -15.66
C PRO A 232 -11.09 -4.65 -15.24
N LYS A 233 -12.37 -4.84 -15.58
CA LYS A 233 -13.14 -6.03 -15.16
C LYS A 233 -12.43 -7.34 -15.53
N ALA A 234 -11.98 -8.11 -14.53
CA ALA A 234 -11.35 -9.41 -14.70
C ALA A 234 -12.40 -10.50 -14.99
N SER A 235 -11.97 -11.71 -15.38
CA SER A 235 -12.88 -12.85 -15.51
C SER A 235 -13.53 -13.18 -14.15
N ASN A 236 -14.85 -13.03 -14.06
CA ASN A 236 -15.60 -13.10 -12.80
C ASN A 236 -15.50 -14.43 -12.04
N ARG A 237 -15.46 -15.57 -12.74
CA ARG A 237 -15.64 -16.90 -12.13
C ARG A 237 -14.64 -17.23 -11.00
N HIS A 238 -13.38 -16.80 -11.14
CA HIS A 238 -12.35 -17.10 -10.13
C HIS A 238 -12.39 -16.13 -8.94
N LEU A 239 -12.75 -14.87 -9.17
CA LEU A 239 -13.00 -13.90 -8.11
C LEU A 239 -14.25 -14.26 -7.31
N GLU A 240 -15.31 -14.72 -7.98
CA GLU A 240 -16.52 -15.28 -7.34
C GLU A 240 -16.15 -16.44 -6.41
N LEU A 241 -15.27 -17.34 -6.85
CA LEU A 241 -14.78 -18.44 -6.02
C LEU A 241 -14.03 -17.92 -4.80
N ILE A 242 -13.13 -16.93 -4.95
CA ILE A 242 -12.43 -16.30 -3.83
C ILE A 242 -13.42 -15.71 -2.82
N PHE A 243 -14.43 -14.97 -3.28
CA PHE A 243 -15.45 -14.39 -2.40
C PHE A 243 -16.36 -15.43 -1.76
N ARG A 244 -16.70 -16.51 -2.47
CA ARG A 244 -17.49 -17.60 -1.92
C ARG A 244 -16.74 -18.33 -0.81
N GLU A 245 -15.47 -18.65 -1.02
CA GLU A 245 -14.67 -19.44 -0.07
C GLU A 245 -14.07 -18.59 1.07
N TYR A 246 -13.70 -17.34 0.80
CA TYR A 246 -12.96 -16.49 1.74
C TYR A 246 -13.68 -15.20 2.15
N GLY A 247 -14.84 -14.90 1.57
CA GLY A 247 -15.55 -13.64 1.82
C GLY A 247 -15.94 -13.42 3.28
N SER A 248 -16.09 -14.49 4.07
CA SER A 248 -16.30 -14.43 5.53
C SER A 248 -15.03 -14.12 6.33
N PHE A 249 -13.87 -13.96 5.71
CA PHE A 249 -12.60 -13.62 6.40
C PHE A 249 -12.01 -12.30 5.92
N ILE A 250 -12.61 -11.67 4.90
CA ILE A 250 -12.12 -10.42 4.32
C ILE A 250 -12.35 -9.29 5.31
N LYS A 251 -11.25 -8.69 5.78
CA LYS A 251 -11.28 -7.45 6.58
C LYS A 251 -10.82 -6.24 5.79
N VAL A 252 -9.99 -6.42 4.77
CA VAL A 252 -9.56 -5.33 3.89
C VAL A 252 -9.94 -5.69 2.48
N LEU A 253 -10.74 -4.85 1.84
CA LEU A 253 -11.14 -4.99 0.45
C LEU A 253 -10.82 -3.70 -0.30
N LEU A 254 -9.86 -3.77 -1.23
CA LEU A 254 -9.54 -2.70 -2.15
C LEU A 254 -9.94 -3.15 -3.56
N ALA A 255 -10.85 -2.44 -4.21
CA ALA A 255 -11.40 -2.82 -5.51
C ALA A 255 -11.54 -1.60 -6.41
N ASN A 256 -10.62 -1.45 -7.35
CA ASN A 256 -10.62 -0.34 -8.31
C ASN A 256 -11.22 -0.80 -9.64
N ASP A 257 -12.45 -0.39 -9.93
CA ASP A 257 -13.20 -0.69 -11.18
C ASP A 257 -13.41 -2.18 -11.49
N THR A 258 -13.09 -3.08 -10.56
CA THR A 258 -13.11 -4.54 -10.77
C THR A 258 -14.34 -5.24 -10.19
N LEU A 259 -15.13 -4.58 -9.33
CA LEU A 259 -16.32 -5.19 -8.73
C LEU A 259 -17.50 -5.12 -9.69
N ASP A 260 -18.28 -6.18 -9.77
CA ASP A 260 -19.59 -6.16 -10.42
C ASP A 260 -20.65 -6.75 -9.50
N ASP A 261 -21.90 -6.68 -9.93
CA ASP A 261 -23.03 -7.12 -9.12
C ASP A 261 -22.96 -8.61 -8.77
N GLY A 262 -22.40 -9.44 -9.65
CA GLY A 262 -22.24 -10.88 -9.41
C GLY A 262 -21.20 -11.16 -8.32
N LEU A 263 -20.08 -10.44 -8.37
CA LEU A 263 -19.03 -10.48 -7.36
C LEU A 263 -19.53 -9.98 -6.01
N VAL A 264 -20.27 -8.86 -5.99
CA VAL A 264 -20.90 -8.36 -4.77
C VAL A 264 -21.89 -9.37 -4.22
N GLY A 265 -22.73 -9.97 -5.06
CA GLY A 265 -23.65 -11.03 -4.65
C GLY A 265 -22.93 -12.22 -4.00
N SER A 266 -21.77 -12.63 -4.56
CA SER A 266 -20.94 -13.70 -4.00
C SER A 266 -20.35 -13.30 -2.64
N LEU A 267 -19.84 -12.08 -2.52
CA LEU A 267 -19.34 -11.53 -1.26
C LEU A 267 -20.43 -11.48 -0.18
N LEU A 268 -21.65 -11.07 -0.51
CA LEU A 268 -22.77 -10.98 0.43
C LEU A 268 -23.29 -12.36 0.85
N LYS A 269 -23.32 -13.34 -0.06
CA LYS A 269 -23.73 -14.73 0.27
C LYS A 269 -22.77 -15.42 1.24
N SER A 270 -21.48 -15.10 1.18
CA SER A 270 -20.45 -15.70 2.05
C SER A 270 -20.60 -15.36 3.53
N ASP A 271 -21.37 -14.31 3.88
CA ASP A 271 -21.42 -13.76 5.25
C ASP A 271 -22.52 -14.38 6.12
N GLN A 272 -23.39 -15.22 5.56
CA GLN A 272 -24.57 -15.75 6.28
C GLN A 272 -24.24 -16.67 7.47
N GLY A 273 -22.97 -16.97 7.74
CA GLY A 273 -22.55 -17.91 8.80
C GLY A 273 -21.63 -17.38 9.90
N ASN A 274 -20.82 -16.33 9.68
CA ASN A 274 -19.65 -16.06 10.55
C ASN A 274 -19.43 -14.59 10.99
N GLY A 275 -20.33 -13.65 10.65
CA GLY A 275 -20.32 -12.29 11.22
C GLY A 275 -19.06 -11.48 10.91
N SER A 276 -18.55 -11.56 9.68
CA SER A 276 -17.28 -10.95 9.30
C SER A 276 -17.43 -9.48 8.98
N ILE A 277 -16.71 -8.64 9.74
CA ILE A 277 -16.74 -7.19 9.57
C ILE A 277 -15.59 -6.75 8.66
N ILE A 278 -15.94 -6.12 7.53
CA ILE A 278 -14.98 -5.45 6.68
C ILE A 278 -14.53 -4.19 7.38
N GLU A 279 -13.24 -4.11 7.64
CA GLU A 279 -12.63 -3.00 8.32
C GLU A 279 -12.30 -1.87 7.34
N ASN A 280 -11.52 -2.16 6.30
CA ASN A 280 -11.15 -1.16 5.31
C ASN A 280 -11.77 -1.52 3.97
N LEU A 281 -12.61 -0.65 3.46
CA LEU A 281 -13.27 -0.80 2.16
C LEU A 281 -12.82 0.33 1.25
N THR A 282 -12.27 0.01 0.09
CA THR A 282 -12.13 0.97 -1.01
C THR A 282 -12.79 0.36 -2.23
N ILE A 283 -13.82 1.03 -2.75
CA ILE A 283 -14.53 0.57 -3.94
C ILE A 283 -14.67 1.71 -4.92
N ASP A 284 -14.65 1.37 -6.21
CA ASP A 284 -15.17 2.24 -7.26
C ASP A 284 -16.61 1.84 -7.65
N PRO A 285 -17.64 2.60 -7.25
CA PRO A 285 -19.01 2.24 -7.55
C PRO A 285 -19.33 2.26 -9.03
N SER A 286 -18.56 2.95 -9.90
CA SER A 286 -18.83 3.06 -11.34
C SER A 286 -18.97 1.71 -12.06
N SER A 287 -18.45 0.66 -11.43
CA SER A 287 -18.45 -0.71 -11.94
C SER A 287 -19.73 -1.51 -11.64
N LEU A 288 -20.58 -1.01 -10.71
CA LEU A 288 -21.83 -1.62 -10.23
C LEU A 288 -23.07 -1.07 -10.95
N THR A 289 -24.15 -1.84 -11.07
CA THR A 289 -25.39 -1.33 -11.70
C THR A 289 -26.40 -0.76 -10.70
N ASP A 290 -26.33 -1.14 -9.43
CA ASP A 290 -27.28 -0.72 -8.38
C ASP A 290 -26.56 -0.15 -7.14
N ALA A 291 -26.88 1.09 -6.77
CA ALA A 291 -26.37 1.75 -5.57
C ALA A 291 -26.71 1.00 -4.26
N ARG A 292 -27.79 0.20 -4.24
CA ARG A 292 -28.16 -0.62 -3.08
C ARG A 292 -27.14 -1.72 -2.78
N LEU A 293 -26.38 -2.15 -3.78
CA LEU A 293 -25.30 -3.12 -3.59
C LEU A 293 -24.16 -2.51 -2.77
N VAL A 294 -23.84 -1.23 -3.00
CA VAL A 294 -22.89 -0.49 -2.16
C VAL A 294 -23.38 -0.43 -0.71
N GLU A 295 -24.66 -0.11 -0.51
CA GLU A 295 -25.25 -0.09 0.83
C GLU A 295 -25.16 -1.46 1.52
N ALA A 296 -25.44 -2.55 0.81
CA ALA A 296 -25.35 -3.91 1.34
C ALA A 296 -23.92 -4.28 1.77
N ILE A 297 -22.90 -3.92 0.99
CA ILE A 297 -21.49 -4.12 1.38
C ILE A 297 -21.16 -3.30 2.62
N LEU A 298 -21.64 -2.05 2.70
CA LEU A 298 -21.38 -1.17 3.83
C LEU A 298 -22.02 -1.63 5.13
N GLN A 299 -23.11 -2.40 5.08
CA GLN A 299 -23.65 -3.04 6.30
C GLN A 299 -22.64 -4.01 6.92
N ARG A 300 -21.74 -4.61 6.11
CA ARG A 300 -20.63 -5.43 6.61
C ARG A 300 -19.50 -4.62 7.23
N CYS A 301 -19.49 -3.28 7.09
CA CYS A 301 -18.41 -2.42 7.57
C CYS A 301 -18.66 -1.80 8.96
N MET A 302 -19.87 -1.96 9.50
CA MET A 302 -20.27 -1.35 10.77
C MET A 302 -19.86 -2.24 11.97
N PRO A 303 -19.38 -1.67 13.09
CA PRO A 303 -19.38 -0.26 13.46
C PRO A 303 -18.06 0.51 13.21
N ARG A 304 -17.00 -0.12 12.64
CA ARG A 304 -15.69 0.52 12.49
C ARG A 304 -14.92 -0.02 11.28
N LYS A 305 -14.59 0.87 10.34
CA LYS A 305 -13.24 1.32 9.91
C LYS A 305 -13.37 1.91 8.49
N GLU A 306 -12.26 2.40 7.97
CA GLU A 306 -12.16 3.35 6.86
C GLU A 306 -12.94 2.92 5.61
N VAL A 307 -13.96 3.68 5.24
CA VAL A 307 -14.75 3.51 4.00
C VAL A 307 -14.31 4.56 3.00
N ALA A 308 -13.67 4.11 1.94
CA ALA A 308 -13.30 4.91 0.79
C ALA A 308 -14.23 4.63 -0.40
N LEU A 309 -14.87 5.67 -0.90
CA LEU A 309 -15.56 5.63 -2.19
C LEU A 309 -14.70 6.38 -3.20
N ALA A 310 -14.27 5.68 -4.25
CA ALA A 310 -13.61 6.27 -5.40
C ALA A 310 -14.62 6.36 -6.54
N PHE A 311 -14.70 7.48 -7.23
CA PHE A 311 -15.51 7.57 -8.44
C PHE A 311 -14.58 7.94 -9.58
N SER A 312 -14.34 6.98 -10.48
CA SER A 312 -13.61 7.16 -11.72
C SER A 312 -14.55 7.45 -12.90
N CYS A 313 -13.99 8.03 -13.95
CA CYS A 313 -14.67 8.30 -15.22
C CYS A 313 -15.94 9.17 -15.07
N LEU A 314 -15.88 10.20 -14.23
CA LEU A 314 -17.01 11.12 -13.96
C LEU A 314 -17.48 11.92 -15.20
N GLU A 315 -16.81 11.83 -16.33
CA GLU A 315 -17.28 12.41 -17.60
C GLU A 315 -18.51 11.69 -18.21
N LYS A 316 -18.93 10.54 -17.66
CA LYS A 316 -20.09 9.78 -18.14
C LYS A 316 -21.34 10.05 -17.28
N ASP A 317 -22.44 10.46 -17.90
CA ASP A 317 -23.71 10.78 -17.22
C ASP A 317 -24.25 9.65 -16.34
N GLU A 318 -24.09 8.39 -16.78
CA GLU A 318 -24.47 7.21 -16.01
C GLU A 318 -23.70 7.12 -14.68
N HIS A 319 -22.38 7.36 -14.72
CA HIS A 319 -21.52 7.35 -13.54
C HIS A 319 -21.84 8.53 -12.61
N LEU A 320 -22.30 9.66 -13.16
CA LEU A 320 -22.72 10.83 -12.37
C LEU A 320 -24.02 10.60 -11.61
N THR A 321 -24.99 9.98 -12.28
CA THR A 321 -26.26 9.61 -11.66
C THR A 321 -26.00 8.61 -10.54
N GLN A 322 -25.16 7.61 -10.80
CA GLN A 322 -24.79 6.62 -9.80
C GLN A 322 -24.00 7.22 -8.63
N MET A 323 -23.05 8.12 -8.88
CA MET A 323 -22.33 8.84 -7.83
C MET A 323 -23.30 9.59 -6.93
N HIS A 324 -24.24 10.33 -7.53
CA HIS A 324 -25.27 11.04 -6.79
C HIS A 324 -26.08 10.09 -5.89
N ASP A 325 -26.59 9.00 -6.47
CA ASP A 325 -27.40 8.02 -5.73
C ASP A 325 -26.61 7.38 -4.59
N VAL A 326 -25.38 6.93 -4.85
CA VAL A 326 -24.50 6.33 -3.83
C VAL A 326 -24.23 7.33 -2.71
N LEU A 327 -23.81 8.57 -3.02
CA LEU A 327 -23.50 9.58 -2.01
C LEU A 327 -24.74 9.97 -1.18
N MET A 328 -25.93 10.01 -1.77
CA MET A 328 -27.19 10.29 -1.06
C MET A 328 -27.55 9.20 -0.05
N HIS A 329 -27.30 7.92 -0.37
CA HIS A 329 -27.65 6.80 0.48
C HIS A 329 -26.58 6.49 1.54
N VAL A 330 -25.31 6.57 1.14
CA VAL A 330 -24.20 6.05 1.95
C VAL A 330 -23.08 7.03 2.23
N GLY A 331 -23.16 8.26 1.71
CA GLY A 331 -22.16 9.32 1.96
C GLY A 331 -21.90 9.58 3.45
N ARG A 332 -22.94 9.42 4.28
CA ARG A 332 -22.85 9.55 5.74
C ARG A 332 -21.99 8.48 6.43
N LYS A 333 -21.69 7.37 5.76
CA LYS A 333 -20.84 6.29 6.27
C LYS A 333 -19.42 6.34 5.67
N THR A 334 -19.15 7.30 4.79
CA THR A 334 -17.91 7.40 4.03
C THR A 334 -16.89 8.21 4.83
N THR A 335 -15.67 7.69 4.99
CA THR A 335 -14.57 8.37 5.67
C THR A 335 -13.54 8.94 4.70
N ARG A 336 -13.46 8.38 3.49
CA ARG A 336 -12.60 8.87 2.40
C ARG A 336 -13.41 8.97 1.11
N LEU A 337 -13.33 10.11 0.45
CA LEU A 337 -13.98 10.34 -0.84
C LEU A 337 -12.90 10.70 -1.86
N ILE A 338 -12.85 9.95 -2.95
CA ILE A 338 -11.94 10.17 -4.08
C ILE A 338 -12.80 10.44 -5.31
N LEU A 339 -12.60 11.57 -5.96
CA LEU A 339 -13.32 11.98 -7.15
C LEU A 339 -12.31 12.17 -8.28
N HIS A 340 -12.47 11.41 -9.36
CA HIS A 340 -11.58 11.43 -10.51
C HIS A 340 -12.39 11.51 -11.81
N GLY A 341 -12.18 12.56 -12.60
CA GLY A 341 -12.95 12.79 -13.81
C GLY A 341 -12.17 13.50 -14.90
N ARG A 342 -12.54 13.22 -16.15
CA ARG A 342 -12.17 14.01 -17.34
C ARG A 342 -13.17 15.14 -17.55
N GLY A 343 -12.83 16.06 -18.46
CA GLY A 343 -13.78 17.08 -18.93
C GLY A 343 -13.91 18.27 -17.99
N LYS A 344 -15.01 19.04 -18.14
CA LYS A 344 -15.17 20.28 -17.38
C LYS A 344 -15.68 19.96 -15.96
N PRO A 345 -15.05 20.50 -14.90
CA PRO A 345 -15.53 20.36 -13.53
C PRO A 345 -17.02 20.67 -13.40
N SER A 346 -17.52 21.69 -14.12
CA SER A 346 -18.94 22.06 -14.10
C SER A 346 -19.90 20.93 -14.48
N GLU A 347 -19.47 19.96 -15.28
CA GLU A 347 -20.32 18.88 -15.80
C GLU A 347 -20.56 17.81 -14.73
N TRP A 348 -19.55 17.47 -13.93
CA TRP A 348 -19.67 16.41 -12.93
C TRP A 348 -19.69 16.88 -11.49
N PHE A 349 -19.00 17.97 -11.19
CA PHE A 349 -18.90 18.54 -9.85
C PHE A 349 -20.23 19.16 -9.39
N MET A 350 -21.07 19.58 -10.34
CA MET A 350 -22.41 20.11 -10.08
C MET A 350 -23.42 19.04 -9.65
N ASN A 351 -23.21 17.78 -10.04
CA ASN A 351 -24.09 16.65 -9.69
C ASN A 351 -23.87 16.14 -8.26
N ILE A 352 -22.80 16.60 -7.61
CA ILE A 352 -22.59 16.44 -6.17
C ILE A 352 -23.55 17.40 -5.45
N THR A 353 -24.81 16.97 -5.32
CA THR A 353 -25.83 17.69 -4.56
C THR A 353 -25.62 17.56 -3.06
N VAL A 354 -24.84 16.56 -2.63
CA VAL A 354 -24.51 16.28 -1.25
C VAL A 354 -23.54 17.36 -0.77
N SER A 355 -24.06 18.34 -0.04
CA SER A 355 -23.22 19.25 0.74
C SER A 355 -22.43 18.48 1.79
N ARG A 356 -21.39 19.10 2.35
CA ARG A 356 -20.61 18.53 3.46
C ARG A 356 -21.46 17.92 4.58
N SER A 357 -22.67 18.43 4.83
CA SER A 357 -23.63 17.90 5.79
C SER A 357 -24.11 16.46 5.52
N GLY A 358 -24.09 16.00 4.26
CA GLY A 358 -24.33 14.59 3.92
C GLY A 358 -23.07 13.72 3.95
N LEU A 359 -21.89 14.33 4.13
CA LEU A 359 -20.56 13.70 4.16
C LEU A 359 -19.86 13.95 5.51
N TRP A 360 -20.62 13.95 6.60
CA TRP A 360 -20.16 14.41 7.91
C TRP A 360 -18.97 13.63 8.52
N ASP A 361 -18.69 12.43 8.03
CA ASP A 361 -17.66 11.51 8.52
C ASP A 361 -16.43 11.48 7.60
N VAL A 362 -16.49 12.15 6.44
CA VAL A 362 -15.38 12.20 5.48
C VAL A 362 -14.22 12.98 6.10
N ARG A 363 -13.06 12.36 6.28
CA ARG A 363 -11.84 13.01 6.78
C ARG A 363 -10.78 13.17 5.69
N HIS A 364 -10.87 12.36 4.64
CA HIS A 364 -9.94 12.38 3.51
C HIS A 364 -10.73 12.71 2.24
N LEU A 365 -10.42 13.83 1.61
CA LEU A 365 -11.02 14.25 0.35
C LEU A 365 -9.92 14.38 -0.70
N GLU A 366 -10.10 13.69 -1.81
CA GLU A 366 -9.23 13.73 -2.97
C GLU A 366 -10.06 14.07 -4.20
N ILE A 367 -9.65 15.11 -4.92
CA ILE A 367 -10.28 15.56 -6.16
C ILE A 367 -9.16 15.68 -7.19
N ALA A 368 -9.24 14.86 -8.23
CA ALA A 368 -8.25 14.79 -9.28
C ALA A 368 -8.93 15.00 -10.64
N PHE A 369 -8.33 15.86 -11.45
CA PHE A 369 -8.77 16.12 -12.82
C PHE A 369 -7.81 15.47 -13.81
N GLU A 370 -8.34 14.87 -14.86
CA GLU A 370 -7.48 14.41 -15.95
C GLU A 370 -7.19 15.55 -16.92
N GLY A 371 -5.97 16.08 -16.81
CA GLY A 371 -5.50 17.25 -17.55
C GLY A 371 -5.66 18.53 -16.75
N ARG A 372 -4.86 19.56 -17.07
CA ARG A 372 -4.94 20.86 -16.37
C ARG A 372 -6.25 21.56 -16.71
N VAL A 373 -7.21 21.52 -15.79
CA VAL A 373 -8.51 22.18 -15.98
C VAL A 373 -8.62 23.45 -15.16
N ARG A 374 -9.05 24.54 -15.81
CA ARG A 374 -9.39 25.78 -15.12
C ARG A 374 -10.75 25.69 -14.45
N MET A 375 -10.82 26.01 -13.17
CA MET A 375 -12.06 25.93 -12.40
C MET A 375 -12.93 27.18 -12.66
N ASP A 376 -14.20 26.97 -13.01
CA ASP A 376 -15.18 28.05 -13.13
C ASP A 376 -15.82 28.40 -11.78
N GLU A 377 -16.51 29.55 -11.71
CA GLU A 377 -17.13 30.07 -10.48
C GLU A 377 -18.11 29.08 -9.82
N ARG A 378 -18.90 28.35 -10.62
CA ARG A 378 -19.89 27.40 -10.07
C ARG A 378 -19.20 26.19 -9.46
N SER A 379 -18.19 25.67 -10.16
CA SER A 379 -17.34 24.59 -9.68
C SER A 379 -16.58 25.00 -8.40
N MET A 380 -16.06 26.23 -8.37
CA MET A 380 -15.39 26.78 -7.20
C MET A 380 -16.31 26.86 -5.98
N LYS A 381 -17.54 27.37 -6.15
CA LYS A 381 -18.55 27.40 -5.07
C LYS A 381 -18.84 26.02 -4.49
N ARG A 382 -18.89 24.98 -5.33
CA ARG A 382 -19.08 23.59 -4.88
C ARG A 382 -17.86 23.05 -4.15
N LEU A 383 -16.66 23.41 -4.58
CA LEU A 383 -15.42 22.98 -3.91
C LEU A 383 -15.39 23.54 -2.50
N LEU A 384 -15.68 24.84 -2.36
CA LEU A 384 -15.78 25.52 -1.08
C LEU A 384 -16.83 24.85 -0.18
N ALA A 385 -17.99 24.49 -0.72
CA ALA A 385 -19.00 23.76 0.02
C ALA A 385 -18.51 22.39 0.53
N LEU A 386 -17.66 21.69 -0.23
CA LEU A 386 -17.11 20.37 0.13
C LEU A 386 -15.94 20.43 1.12
N ILE A 387 -15.20 21.53 1.17
CA ILE A 387 -14.05 21.69 2.08
C ILE A 387 -14.38 22.50 3.34
N SER A 388 -15.49 23.25 3.32
CA SER A 388 -15.94 24.04 4.47
C SER A 388 -16.31 23.16 5.67
N THR A 389 -15.93 23.58 6.87
CA THR A 389 -16.45 23.05 8.13
C THR A 389 -17.68 23.87 8.56
N PRO A 390 -18.73 23.24 9.15
CA PRO A 390 -19.87 23.99 9.64
C PRO A 390 -19.43 24.78 10.88
N GLY A 391 -19.39 26.10 10.73
CA GLY A 391 -18.97 27.04 11.78
C GLY A 391 -18.12 28.21 11.27
N THR A 392 -17.56 28.11 10.06
CA THR A 392 -16.81 29.21 9.41
C THR A 392 -17.63 30.00 8.38
N ALA A 393 -18.84 29.54 8.05
CA ALA A 393 -19.79 30.33 7.26
C ALA A 393 -20.32 31.49 8.12
N GLY A 394 -19.70 32.66 7.97
CA GLY A 394 -20.30 33.92 8.38
C GLY A 394 -21.72 34.01 7.84
N THR A 395 -22.67 34.22 8.75
CA THR A 395 -24.06 34.53 8.48
C THR A 395 -24.19 35.64 7.43
N THR A 396 -24.54 35.29 6.19
CA THR A 396 -25.21 36.19 5.25
C THR A 396 -26.06 35.36 4.28
N GLY A 397 -27.36 35.66 4.19
CA GLY A 397 -28.24 35.16 3.14
C GLY A 397 -29.62 34.73 3.62
N ALA A 398 -30.61 35.59 3.37
CA ALA A 398 -31.98 35.54 3.87
C ALA A 398 -32.88 34.45 3.23
N ALA A 399 -34.03 34.27 3.89
CA ALA A 399 -35.08 33.29 3.69
C ALA A 399 -35.86 33.36 2.35
N THR A 400 -36.54 32.25 2.02
CA THR A 400 -37.89 32.06 1.38
C THR A 400 -37.91 30.61 0.85
N THR A 401 -38.92 29.74 0.95
CA THR A 401 -40.35 29.76 1.31
C THR A 401 -40.79 28.33 1.69
N SER A 402 -41.90 28.24 2.41
CA SER A 402 -42.70 27.05 2.74
C SER A 402 -42.85 26.01 1.62
N ASP A 403 -42.77 24.71 1.90
CA ASP A 403 -43.89 23.87 2.36
C ASP A 403 -43.48 22.39 2.57
N GLY A 404 -44.11 21.74 3.56
CA GLY A 404 -44.30 20.29 3.71
C GLY A 404 -43.11 19.31 3.61
N HIS A 405 -42.67 18.76 4.76
CA HIS A 405 -42.62 17.30 5.06
C HIS A 405 -41.66 16.94 6.21
N ARG A 406 -42.13 16.00 7.05
CA ARG A 406 -41.39 15.16 8.02
C ARG A 406 -40.40 15.87 8.96
N ARG A 407 -40.81 16.03 10.22
CA ARG A 407 -39.92 16.15 11.37
C ARG A 407 -39.00 14.92 11.46
N GLN A 408 -37.84 14.98 10.81
CA GLN A 408 -36.67 14.22 11.25
C GLN A 408 -36.11 14.93 12.48
N THR A 409 -35.99 14.22 13.59
CA THR A 409 -35.20 14.62 14.74
C THR A 409 -33.74 14.73 14.30
N THR A 410 -33.33 15.92 13.85
CA THR A 410 -31.96 16.25 13.51
C THR A 410 -31.14 16.30 14.78
N LEU A 411 -30.61 15.13 15.19
CA LEU A 411 -29.35 15.09 15.92
C LEU A 411 -28.34 15.81 15.02
N THR A 412 -28.04 17.06 15.35
CA THR A 412 -26.98 17.86 14.72
C THR A 412 -25.64 17.23 15.08
N ARG A 413 -25.30 16.12 14.40
CA ARG A 413 -23.96 15.57 14.46
C ARG A 413 -22.99 16.61 13.87
N SER A 414 -21.97 16.94 14.63
CA SER A 414 -20.88 17.79 14.19
C SER A 414 -20.15 17.14 13.01
N ILE A 415 -20.07 17.84 11.89
CA ILE A 415 -19.24 17.43 10.75
C ILE A 415 -17.78 17.39 11.22
N LEU A 416 -17.09 16.30 10.90
CA LEU A 416 -15.69 16.15 11.22
C LEU A 416 -14.82 17.01 10.28
N PRO A 417 -13.78 17.69 10.82
CA PRO A 417 -12.85 18.44 10.00
C PRO A 417 -12.03 17.51 9.11
N LEU A 418 -11.61 18.02 7.96
CA LEU A 418 -10.72 17.30 7.05
C LEU A 418 -9.34 17.13 7.69
N GLN A 419 -8.80 15.91 7.57
CA GLN A 419 -7.44 15.55 7.96
C GLN A 419 -6.53 15.43 6.73
N THR A 420 -7.09 15.12 5.57
CA THR A 420 -6.36 15.10 4.31
C THR A 420 -7.19 15.76 3.24
N PHE A 421 -6.57 16.70 2.52
CA PHE A 421 -7.13 17.29 1.31
C PHE A 421 -6.09 17.23 0.20
N ARG A 422 -6.50 16.66 -0.94
CA ARG A 422 -5.70 16.61 -2.15
C ARG A 422 -6.53 17.13 -3.32
N LEU A 423 -5.96 18.09 -4.03
CA LEU A 423 -6.52 18.67 -5.23
C LEU A 423 -5.44 18.61 -6.30
N THR A 424 -5.68 17.89 -7.40
CA THR A 424 -4.65 17.72 -8.45
C THR A 424 -5.10 18.20 -9.81
N ASP A 425 -4.13 18.70 -10.59
CA ASP A 425 -4.28 19.02 -12.01
C ASP A 425 -5.39 20.05 -12.31
N CYS A 426 -5.59 21.03 -11.43
CA CYS A 426 -6.49 22.17 -11.67
C CYS A 426 -5.77 23.52 -11.64
N GLU A 427 -6.29 24.48 -12.39
CA GLU A 427 -5.86 25.88 -12.36
C GLU A 427 -6.91 26.74 -11.66
N LEU A 428 -6.48 27.46 -10.62
CA LEU A 428 -7.31 28.41 -9.88
C LEU A 428 -6.79 29.83 -10.09
N LEU A 429 -7.66 30.83 -9.97
CA LEU A 429 -7.18 32.21 -9.89
C LEU A 429 -6.43 32.45 -8.57
N THR A 430 -5.54 33.45 -8.55
CA THR A 430 -4.82 33.84 -7.33
C THR A 430 -5.78 34.16 -6.17
N GLU A 431 -6.89 34.82 -6.47
CA GLU A 431 -7.95 35.15 -5.50
C GLU A 431 -8.66 33.90 -4.97
N ASP A 432 -8.93 32.92 -5.85
CA ASP A 432 -9.58 31.65 -5.50
C ASP A 432 -8.72 30.85 -4.51
N TRP A 433 -7.40 30.87 -4.67
CA TRP A 433 -6.49 30.21 -3.73
C TRP A 433 -6.62 30.73 -2.30
N ASN A 434 -6.74 32.05 -2.13
CA ASN A 434 -6.97 32.65 -0.83
C ASN A 434 -8.32 32.17 -0.25
N THR A 435 -9.37 32.12 -1.06
CA THR A 435 -10.68 31.60 -0.64
C THR A 435 -10.62 30.12 -0.24
N VAL A 436 -9.92 29.28 -1.00
CA VAL A 436 -9.71 27.86 -0.66
C VAL A 436 -9.03 27.73 0.71
N LEU A 437 -7.89 28.39 0.89
CA LEU A 437 -7.07 28.29 2.10
C LEU A 437 -7.77 28.83 3.35
N THR A 438 -8.56 29.90 3.21
CA THR A 438 -9.31 30.49 4.33
C THR A 438 -10.58 29.72 4.68
N THR A 439 -11.16 28.99 3.73
CA THR A 439 -12.38 28.17 3.95
C THR A 439 -12.06 26.87 4.68
N MET A 440 -10.86 26.30 4.47
CA MET A 440 -10.44 25.06 5.10
C MET A 440 -10.11 25.23 6.59
N ASP A 441 -10.59 24.29 7.42
CA ASP A 441 -10.09 24.16 8.78
C ASP A 441 -8.72 23.47 8.80
N LEU A 442 -7.66 24.28 8.77
CA LEU A 442 -6.28 23.79 8.80
C LEU A 442 -5.86 23.24 10.17
N LYS A 443 -6.66 23.41 11.24
CA LYS A 443 -6.28 23.01 12.60
C LYS A 443 -6.10 21.50 12.75
N MET A 444 -6.88 20.72 12.01
CA MET A 444 -6.85 19.25 12.05
C MET A 444 -6.22 18.66 10.78
N MET A 445 -5.74 19.51 9.86
CA MET A 445 -5.15 19.08 8.60
C MET A 445 -3.80 18.43 8.83
N GLN A 446 -3.66 17.18 8.41
CA GLN A 446 -2.41 16.40 8.50
C GLN A 446 -1.68 16.35 7.16
N ARG A 447 -2.42 16.37 6.05
CA ARG A 447 -1.87 16.28 4.69
C ARG A 447 -2.61 17.22 3.75
N LEU A 448 -1.86 18.08 3.10
CA LEU A 448 -2.35 19.01 2.08
C LEU A 448 -1.50 18.83 0.82
N SER A 449 -2.15 18.63 -0.33
CA SER A 449 -1.46 18.42 -1.61
C SER A 449 -2.18 19.15 -2.74
N PHE A 450 -1.40 19.90 -3.52
CA PHE A 450 -1.84 20.70 -4.68
C PHE A 450 -1.06 20.32 -5.94
N GLU A 451 -0.75 19.04 -6.08
CA GLU A 451 0.09 18.52 -7.17
C GLU A 451 -0.50 18.84 -8.55
N GLY A 452 0.32 19.27 -9.51
CA GLY A 452 -0.14 19.56 -10.87
C GLY A 452 -0.98 20.83 -11.02
N THR A 453 -1.23 21.57 -9.92
CA THR A 453 -1.92 22.86 -9.95
C THR A 453 -0.98 24.04 -10.20
N ASN A 454 -1.54 25.25 -10.32
CA ASN A 454 -0.77 26.50 -10.37
C ASN A 454 -0.43 27.08 -8.98
N PHE A 455 -0.46 26.27 -7.91
CA PHE A 455 -0.04 26.66 -6.56
C PHE A 455 1.46 26.98 -6.53
N GLY A 456 1.80 28.28 -6.45
CA GLY A 456 3.17 28.78 -6.49
C GLY A 456 3.65 29.38 -5.16
N THR A 457 4.72 30.16 -5.23
CA THR A 457 5.35 30.80 -4.07
C THR A 457 4.40 31.76 -3.34
N GLU A 458 3.64 32.58 -4.08
CA GLU A 458 2.68 33.53 -3.48
C GLU A 458 1.60 32.82 -2.65
N GLN A 459 1.07 31.70 -3.16
CA GLN A 459 0.07 30.91 -2.45
C GLN A 459 0.67 30.16 -1.26
N PHE A 460 1.94 29.75 -1.36
CA PHE A 460 2.66 29.17 -0.24
C PHE A 460 2.84 30.17 0.90
N ASP A 461 3.17 31.43 0.60
CA ASP A 461 3.29 32.49 1.61
C ASP A 461 1.95 32.75 2.31
N LEU A 462 0.84 32.76 1.56
CA LEU A 462 -0.51 32.84 2.12
C LEU A 462 -0.82 31.67 3.06
N LEU A 463 -0.45 30.45 2.69
CA LEU A 463 -0.62 29.26 3.54
C LEU A 463 0.16 29.40 4.85
N ILE A 464 1.43 29.85 4.78
CA ILE A 464 2.26 30.10 5.97
C ILE A 464 1.65 31.18 6.86
N GLU A 465 1.13 32.27 6.28
CA GLU A 465 0.43 33.32 7.02
C GLU A 465 -0.79 32.78 7.79
N GLN A 466 -1.62 31.96 7.15
CA GLN A 466 -2.78 31.35 7.82
C GLN A 466 -2.37 30.39 8.95
N LEU A 467 -1.32 29.59 8.74
CA LEU A 467 -0.78 28.72 9.79
C LEU A 467 -0.23 29.52 10.98
N ASN A 468 0.48 30.62 10.71
CA ASN A 468 0.99 31.51 11.76
C ASN A 468 -0.16 32.16 12.56
N LYS A 469 -1.21 32.64 11.90
CA LYS A 469 -2.42 33.16 12.57
C LYS A 469 -3.06 32.12 13.49
N LEU A 470 -3.11 30.85 13.06
CA LEU A 470 -3.63 29.76 13.90
C LEU A 470 -2.73 29.48 15.10
N LEU A 471 -1.40 29.50 14.91
CA LEU A 471 -0.43 29.34 15.98
C LEU A 471 -0.54 30.48 17.01
N GLU A 472 -0.64 31.73 16.58
CA GLU A 472 -0.82 32.88 17.46
C GLU A 472 -2.11 32.80 18.26
N ARG A 473 -3.25 32.48 17.61
CA ARG A 473 -4.53 32.28 18.30
C ARG A 473 -4.44 31.17 19.35
N SER A 474 -3.71 30.09 19.06
CA SER A 474 -3.51 29.00 20.03
C SER A 474 -2.68 29.43 21.23
N LYS A 475 -1.63 30.24 21.01
CA LYS A 475 -0.79 30.81 22.08
C LYS A 475 -1.57 31.81 22.93
N SER A 476 -2.34 32.70 22.32
CA SER A 476 -3.20 33.64 23.03
C SER A 476 -4.24 32.91 23.88
N ALA A 477 -4.88 31.87 23.35
CA ALA A 477 -5.83 31.04 24.09
C ALA A 477 -5.19 30.33 25.31
N MET A 478 -3.95 29.88 25.17
CA MET A 478 -3.18 29.28 26.28
C MET A 478 -2.77 30.33 27.34
N SER A 479 -2.39 31.54 26.92
CA SER A 479 -2.06 32.65 27.83
C SER A 479 -3.28 33.12 28.63
N SER A 480 -4.46 33.22 28.00
CA SER A 480 -5.73 33.52 28.69
C SER A 480 -6.21 32.42 29.64
N ARG A 481 -5.85 31.16 29.41
CA ARG A 481 -6.10 30.06 30.37
C ARG A 481 -5.10 30.08 31.54
N GLY A 482 -3.90 30.61 31.35
CA GLY A 482 -2.94 30.88 32.43
C GLY A 482 -3.46 31.92 33.44
N GLY A 483 -4.22 32.91 32.97
CA GLY A 483 -4.91 33.90 33.84
C GLY A 483 -6.03 33.29 34.68
N LEU A 484 -6.83 32.37 34.12
CA LEU A 484 -7.89 31.64 34.85
C LEU A 484 -7.35 30.68 35.92
N TYR A 485 -6.12 30.17 35.76
CA TYR A 485 -5.44 29.40 36.81
C TYR A 485 -4.86 30.29 37.92
N GLN A 486 -4.58 31.57 37.66
CA GLN A 486 -4.20 32.54 38.70
C GLN A 486 -5.42 33.11 39.44
N GLU A 487 -6.54 33.39 38.75
CA GLU A 487 -7.77 33.90 39.39
C GLU A 487 -8.50 32.84 40.25
N ASN A 488 -8.40 31.55 39.92
CA ASN A 488 -8.95 30.49 40.78
C ASN A 488 -8.05 30.15 41.99
N ARG A 489 -6.78 30.58 41.99
CA ARG A 489 -5.89 30.43 43.15
C ARG A 489 -6.17 31.49 44.23
N SER A 490 -6.65 32.67 43.85
CA SER A 490 -7.05 33.75 44.77
C SER A 490 -8.47 33.58 45.35
N ARG A 491 -9.23 32.57 44.93
CA ARG A 491 -10.53 32.21 45.55
C ARG A 491 -10.46 31.00 46.49
N TRP A 492 -9.30 30.37 46.62
CA TRP A 492 -9.04 29.23 47.51
C TRP A 492 -7.78 29.45 48.37
N CYS A 493 -7.46 30.70 48.69
CA CYS A 493 -6.49 31.07 49.73
C CYS A 493 -7.13 32.10 50.64
#